data_AF-A0A317DDS5-F1
#
_entry.id   AF-A0A317DDS5-F1
#
_cell.length_a   1.000
_cell.length_b   1.000
_cell.length_c   1.000
_cell.angle_alpha   90.00
_cell.angle_beta   90.00
_cell.angle_gamma   90.00
#
_symmetry.space_group_name_H-M   'P 1'
#
loop_
_entity.id
_entity.type
_entity.pdbx_description
1 polymer ?
#
loop_
_entity_poly.entity_id
_entity_poly.type
_entity_poly.pdbx_seq_one_letter_code
_entity_poly.pdbx_strand_id
1 'polypeptide(L)'
;MRLRPGLTAVLGAAALLAAGAALPTATGLAASAGETALVACSAPAWAEGVTWTAGSRATYAGRLYQALVTHTPPVGAGWTPPATPALWTDLGACTATPSPT
;
A
#
# COMPACT_ATOMS: atom_id res chain seq x y z
N MET A 1 -17.68 32.05 -18.41
CA MET A 1 -18.05 30.62 -18.52
C MET A 1 -16.79 29.80 -18.26
N ARG A 2 -16.67 28.82 -17.38
CA ARG A 2 -17.47 28.27 -16.26
C ARG A 2 -16.40 27.76 -15.26
N LEU A 3 -16.47 28.28 -14.04
CA LEU A 3 -16.15 27.71 -12.72
C LEU A 3 -14.83 26.92 -12.45
N ARG A 4 -13.97 27.57 -11.64
CA ARG A 4 -13.17 27.03 -10.51
C ARG A 4 -14.07 26.19 -9.55
N PRO A 5 -13.65 25.52 -8.45
CA PRO A 5 -12.34 25.36 -7.75
C PRO A 5 -12.14 23.92 -7.19
N GLY A 6 -11.08 23.66 -6.42
CA GLY A 6 -10.94 22.42 -5.62
C GLY A 6 -9.81 22.55 -4.61
N LEU A 7 -9.99 23.36 -3.56
CA LEU A 7 -10.41 22.94 -2.22
C LEU A 7 -9.19 22.59 -1.34
N THR A 8 -8.66 23.65 -0.74
CA THR A 8 -7.93 23.66 0.52
C THR A 8 -8.67 22.87 1.59
N ALA A 9 -7.98 21.97 2.29
CA ALA A 9 -8.34 21.58 3.65
C ALA A 9 -7.09 21.08 4.41
N VAL A 10 -6.39 22.05 5.00
CA VAL A 10 -5.47 21.86 6.13
C VAL A 10 -6.30 21.53 7.36
N LEU A 11 -6.13 20.35 7.95
CA LEU A 11 -6.57 19.97 9.30
C LEU A 11 -5.59 18.88 9.78
N GLY A 12 -4.97 18.92 10.95
CA GLY A 12 -5.11 19.85 12.07
C GLY A 12 -3.89 19.76 12.99
N ALA A 13 -3.59 20.89 13.61
CA ALA A 13 -2.57 21.04 14.63
C ALA A 13 -3.12 20.64 16.01
N ALA A 14 -2.27 19.91 16.74
CA ALA A 14 -1.90 20.06 18.15
C ALA A 14 -2.94 20.47 19.23
N ALA A 15 -3.03 19.64 20.28
CA ALA A 15 -2.80 19.96 21.71
C ALA A 15 -3.74 19.10 22.60
N LEU A 16 -3.29 18.05 23.29
CA LEU A 16 -2.49 17.95 24.54
C LEU A 16 -3.24 18.30 25.84
N LEU A 17 -2.95 17.48 26.88
CA LEU A 17 -3.14 17.61 28.34
C LEU A 17 -4.35 16.84 28.92
N ALA A 18 -4.29 16.02 29.98
CA ALA A 18 -3.27 15.74 31.00
C ALA A 18 -3.59 14.39 31.73
N ALA A 19 -2.57 13.60 32.10
CA ALA A 19 -2.11 13.31 33.48
C ALA A 19 -2.73 12.09 34.20
N GLY A 20 -1.85 11.14 34.56
CA GLY A 20 -2.10 10.05 35.50
C GLY A 20 -0.86 9.19 35.69
N ALA A 21 -0.20 9.31 36.84
CA ALA A 21 1.12 8.74 37.15
C ALA A 21 1.05 7.32 37.74
N ALA A 22 1.92 6.41 37.24
CA ALA A 22 2.44 5.24 37.96
C ALA A 22 3.67 4.67 37.20
N LEU A 23 4.80 4.46 37.88
CA LEU A 23 6.05 3.84 37.38
C LEU A 23 6.53 2.82 38.44
N PRO A 24 7.41 1.85 38.14
CA PRO A 24 7.37 0.85 37.06
C PRO A 24 7.72 -0.57 37.60
N THR A 25 7.18 -1.65 37.02
CA THR A 25 7.81 -2.99 37.12
C THR A 25 8.32 -3.40 35.74
N ALA A 26 9.60 -3.13 35.52
CA ALA A 26 10.33 -3.54 34.32
C ALA A 26 10.55 -5.06 34.35
N THR A 27 9.62 -5.80 33.76
CA THR A 27 9.79 -7.23 33.48
C THR A 27 9.46 -7.48 32.03
N GLY A 28 10.53 -7.68 31.24
CA GLY A 28 10.47 -8.24 29.90
C GLY A 28 10.91 -7.25 28.83
N LEU A 29 12.19 -7.29 28.44
CA LEU A 29 12.55 -7.00 27.05
C LEU A 29 12.02 -8.15 26.20
N ALA A 30 10.71 -8.15 25.94
CA ALA A 30 10.18 -8.85 24.79
C ALA A 30 10.71 -8.08 23.58
N ALA A 31 11.68 -8.67 22.88
CA ALA A 31 12.01 -8.24 21.54
C ALA A 31 10.74 -8.38 20.68
N SER A 32 9.95 -7.31 20.58
CA SER A 32 9.02 -7.17 19.47
C SER A 32 9.89 -6.97 18.23
N ALA A 33 10.18 -8.12 17.61
CA ALA A 33 10.62 -8.21 16.23
C ALA A 33 9.87 -7.16 15.42
N GLY A 34 10.61 -6.34 14.68
CA GLY A 34 10.04 -5.23 13.93
C GLY A 34 8.79 -5.70 13.19
N GLU A 35 7.66 -5.06 13.49
CA GLU A 35 6.48 -5.12 12.65
C GLU A 35 6.89 -4.51 11.30
N THR A 36 7.49 -5.32 10.43
CA THR A 36 7.41 -5.05 9.00
C THR A 36 5.92 -4.90 8.75
N ALA A 37 5.49 -3.69 8.43
CA ALA A 37 4.13 -3.44 8.01
C ALA A 37 3.88 -4.27 6.74
N LEU A 38 3.42 -5.50 6.92
CA LEU A 38 3.04 -6.39 5.83
C LEU A 38 1.78 -5.78 5.24
N VAL A 39 1.86 -5.32 3.98
CA VAL A 39 0.66 -4.88 3.29
C VAL A 39 -0.20 -6.12 3.03
N ALA A 40 -1.50 -6.07 3.31
CA ALA A 40 -2.38 -7.16 2.92
C ALA A 40 -2.41 -7.24 1.38
N CYS A 41 -2.28 -8.43 0.80
CA CYS A 41 -2.51 -8.66 -0.62
C CYS A 41 -4.01 -8.51 -0.94
N SER A 42 -4.55 -7.28 -0.88
CA SER A 42 -5.97 -7.00 -1.16
C SER A 42 -6.26 -6.74 -2.64
N ALA A 43 -5.23 -6.74 -3.47
CA ALA A 43 -5.33 -6.51 -4.90
C ALA A 43 -5.35 -7.83 -5.70
N PRO A 44 -6.05 -7.86 -6.84
CA PRO A 44 -6.05 -9.03 -7.72
C PRO A 44 -4.65 -9.36 -8.22
N ALA A 45 -4.42 -10.64 -8.52
CA ALA A 45 -3.17 -11.07 -9.14
C ALA A 45 -2.97 -10.37 -10.48
N TRP A 46 -1.74 -9.97 -10.77
CA TRP A 46 -1.38 -9.36 -12.05
C TRP A 46 -1.67 -10.34 -13.19
N ALA A 47 -2.26 -9.81 -14.26
CA ALA A 47 -2.60 -10.55 -15.46
C ALA A 47 -2.36 -9.69 -16.71
N GLU A 48 -1.94 -10.34 -17.79
CA GLU A 48 -1.80 -9.73 -19.11
C GLU A 48 -3.18 -9.52 -19.76
N GLY A 49 -3.29 -8.55 -20.67
CA GLY A 49 -4.53 -8.21 -21.35
C GLY A 49 -5.55 -7.44 -20.50
N VAL A 50 -5.26 -7.17 -19.23
CA VAL A 50 -6.10 -6.39 -18.32
C VAL A 50 -5.69 -4.92 -18.37
N THR A 51 -6.64 -4.02 -18.54
CA THR A 51 -6.38 -2.58 -18.43
C THR A 51 -6.24 -2.19 -16.96
N TRP A 52 -5.04 -1.78 -16.57
CA TRP A 52 -4.73 -1.26 -15.25
C TRP A 52 -4.77 0.26 -15.31
N THR A 53 -5.65 0.89 -14.52
CA THR A 53 -5.71 2.35 -14.42
C THR A 53 -4.63 2.87 -13.47
N ALA A 54 -4.21 4.12 -13.65
CA ALA A 54 -3.30 4.78 -12.71
C ALA A 54 -3.85 4.71 -11.26
N GLY A 55 -3.01 4.30 -10.32
CA GLY A 55 -3.37 4.06 -8.91
C GLY A 55 -3.94 2.68 -8.62
N SER A 56 -4.30 1.88 -9.63
CA SER A 56 -4.71 0.49 -9.44
C SER A 56 -3.56 -0.35 -8.90
N ARG A 57 -3.88 -1.39 -8.14
CA ARG A 57 -2.91 -2.28 -7.52
C ARG A 57 -3.03 -3.67 -8.11
N ALA A 58 -1.91 -4.37 -8.21
CA ALA A 58 -1.84 -5.76 -8.64
C ALA A 58 -0.84 -6.52 -7.78
N THR A 59 -1.11 -7.79 -7.48
CA THR A 59 -0.19 -8.65 -6.75
C THR A 59 0.59 -9.54 -7.71
N TYR A 60 1.91 -9.57 -7.56
CA TYR A 60 2.80 -10.39 -8.38
C TYR A 60 3.93 -10.95 -7.52
N ALA A 61 4.17 -12.26 -7.59
CA ALA A 61 5.23 -12.95 -6.84
C ALA A 61 5.24 -12.64 -5.31
N GLY A 62 4.06 -12.53 -4.68
CA GLY A 62 3.95 -12.21 -3.25
C GLY A 62 4.26 -10.77 -2.89
N ARG A 63 4.27 -9.87 -3.87
CA ARG A 63 4.53 -8.44 -3.69
C ARG A 63 3.38 -7.65 -4.29
N LEU A 64 3.11 -6.49 -3.71
CA LEU A 64 2.10 -5.57 -4.19
C LEU A 64 2.73 -4.51 -5.07
N TYR A 65 2.15 -4.28 -6.24
CA TYR A 65 2.57 -3.25 -7.17
C TYR A 65 1.42 -2.29 -7.42
N GLN A 66 1.72 -1.01 -7.65
CA GLN A 66 0.75 0.02 -8.02
C GLN A 66 1.07 0.58 -9.40
N ALA A 67 0.09 0.64 -10.29
CA ALA A 67 0.23 1.24 -11.60
C ALA A 67 0.40 2.76 -11.47
N LEU A 68 1.45 3.34 -12.05
CA LEU A 68 1.65 4.79 -12.10
C LEU A 68 0.80 5.44 -13.20
N VAL A 69 0.59 4.71 -14.30
CA VAL A 69 -0.11 5.18 -15.50
C VAL A 69 -1.13 4.15 -15.95
N THR A 70 -2.19 4.63 -16.60
CA THR A 70 -3.16 3.74 -17.24
C THR A 70 -2.52 3.03 -18.42
N HIS A 71 -2.47 1.72 -18.39
CA HIS A 71 -1.88 0.90 -19.44
C HIS A 71 -2.55 -0.48 -19.53
N THR A 72 -2.38 -1.12 -20.68
CA THR A 72 -2.84 -2.49 -20.92
C THR A 72 -1.62 -3.32 -21.30
N PRO A 73 -1.17 -4.28 -20.47
CA PRO A 73 -0.05 -5.16 -20.79
C PRO A 73 -0.47 -6.06 -21.97
N PRO A 74 0.24 -6.01 -23.12
CA PRO A 74 -0.06 -6.92 -24.22
C PRO A 74 0.27 -8.37 -23.83
N VAL A 75 -0.62 -9.29 -24.19
CA VAL A 75 -0.43 -10.73 -23.92
C VAL A 75 0.79 -11.27 -24.67
N GLY A 76 1.65 -12.01 -23.98
CA GLY A 76 2.87 -12.59 -24.55
C GLY A 76 4.02 -11.60 -24.77
N ALA A 77 3.90 -10.34 -24.33
CA ALA A 77 4.97 -9.35 -24.40
C ALA A 77 5.88 -9.36 -23.15
N GLY A 78 5.50 -10.05 -22.08
CA GLY A 78 6.30 -10.16 -20.86
C GLY A 78 6.36 -8.87 -20.04
N TRP A 79 5.33 -8.01 -20.13
CA TRP A 79 5.22 -6.74 -19.38
C TRP A 79 4.89 -6.95 -17.90
N THR A 80 5.70 -7.75 -17.22
CA THR A 80 5.54 -8.00 -15.78
C THR A 80 5.90 -6.75 -14.97
N PRO A 81 5.30 -6.56 -13.77
CA PRO A 81 5.63 -5.42 -12.89
C PRO A 81 7.14 -5.24 -12.62
N PRO A 82 7.94 -6.30 -12.36
CA PRO A 82 9.39 -6.12 -12.18
C PRO A 82 10.14 -5.78 -13.46
N ALA A 83 9.62 -6.14 -14.65
CA ALA A 83 10.25 -5.81 -15.93
C ALA A 83 9.94 -4.38 -16.40
N THR A 84 8.92 -3.74 -15.81
CA THR A 84 8.41 -2.42 -16.23
C THR A 84 8.30 -1.43 -15.07
N PRO A 85 9.42 -1.07 -14.41
CA PRO A 85 9.42 -0.17 -13.24
C PRO A 85 8.97 1.27 -13.55
N ALA A 86 8.92 1.67 -14.83
CA ALA A 86 8.34 2.95 -15.24
C ALA A 86 6.80 2.96 -15.20
N LEU A 87 6.16 1.78 -15.25
CA LEU A 87 4.70 1.61 -15.22
C LEU A 87 4.20 1.19 -13.84
N TRP A 88 5.04 0.55 -13.03
CA TRP A 88 4.69 -0.02 -11.74
C TRP A 88 5.59 0.45 -10.60
N THR A 89 4.98 0.87 -9.50
CA THR A 89 5.65 1.16 -8.22
C THR A 89 5.54 -0.07 -7.34
N ASP A 90 6.66 -0.54 -6.82
CA ASP A 90 6.68 -1.57 -5.80
C ASP A 90 6.22 -1.01 -4.45
N LEU A 91 5.19 -1.62 -3.86
CA LEU A 91 4.70 -1.29 -2.51
C LEU A 91 5.22 -2.25 -1.44
N GLY A 92 6.03 -3.24 -1.83
CA GLY A 92 6.66 -4.20 -0.94
C GLY A 92 5.98 -5.57 -0.90
N ALA A 93 6.50 -6.45 -0.05
CA ALA A 93 5.94 -7.77 0.17
C ALA A 93 4.55 -7.65 0.78
N CYS A 94 3.61 -8.43 0.25
CA CYS A 94 2.28 -8.52 0.80
C CYS A 94 1.99 -9.95 1.26
N THR A 95 1.23 -10.09 2.34
CA THR A 95 0.70 -11.39 2.77
C THR A 95 -0.79 -11.40 2.53
N ALA A 96 -1.29 -12.46 1.88
CA ALA A 96 -2.72 -12.73 1.90
C ALA A 96 -3.02 -13.30 3.29
N THR A 97 -3.58 -12.49 4.19
CA THR A 97 -4.16 -13.04 5.42
C THR A 97 -5.38 -13.87 4.99
N PRO A 98 -5.38 -15.21 5.11
CA PRO A 98 -6.60 -15.96 4.89
C PRO A 98 -7.59 -15.52 5.98
N SER A 99 -8.77 -15.05 5.58
CA SER A 99 -9.86 -14.85 6.52
C SER A 99 -10.18 -16.22 7.15
N PRO A 100 -10.11 -16.38 8.49
CA PRO A 100 -10.58 -17.62 9.11
C PRO A 100 -12.09 -17.74 8.87
N THR A 101 -12.52 -18.95 8.49
CA THR A 101 -13.92 -19.30 8.22
C THR A 101 -14.62 -19.74 9.49
#